data_AF-G2ZB60-F1
#
_entry.id   AF-G2ZB60-F1
#
_cell.length_a   1.000
_cell.length_b   1.000
_cell.length_c   1.000
_cell.angle_alpha   90.00
_cell.angle_beta   90.00
_cell.angle_gamma   90.00
#
_symmetry.space_group_name_H-M   'P 1'
#
loop_
_entity.id
_entity.type
_entity.pdbx_description
1 polymer ?
#
loop_
_entity_poly.entity_id
_entity_poly.type
_entity_poly.pdbx_seq_one_letter_code
_entity_poly.pdbx_strand_id
1 'polypeptide(L)'
;MGDKCDKKFQWMNYGETVGIPQGNVISDLMSELLLAYIDYELIKKIDGEIDFKILRYRDDYRIFTKRLEDSTSINRELVILLQRFKLNLGVSKTSQITDIISGGLKEDKMYWIEHDPVIKLTADKFYRLPKDLMKKSLEEYKGRKFNVATFNRFFKKYFHNRTYQATLQKHLLIIKVFSDLYPNSGQLIAALYEFEERLLGMNYKDFKNIGTEVEVLIAILVDIIKKNPKITEIGVKLLSTLLKKIKFEAFEMKYLESKTENEIKNDFEIKFACINSVNERLSHSSYNDYLEIWMQRVVVKNLNEDTKLSNVYIEQSKNRLVQLCNSVIGDKETKQIFNEEWLKAEYKLDLSKFIDSDEIRKLADVISSDEIYLAEYSLMT
;
A
#
# COMPACT_ATOMS: atom_id res chain seq x y z
N MET A 1 -44.32 18.35 -9.40
CA MET A 1 -43.21 19.15 -8.81
C MET A 1 -42.11 19.41 -9.84
N GLY A 2 -41.68 18.40 -10.61
CA GLY A 2 -40.68 18.53 -11.69
C GLY A 2 -40.94 19.70 -12.65
N ASP A 3 -42.14 19.81 -13.22
CA ASP A 3 -42.47 20.88 -14.19
C ASP A 3 -42.32 22.31 -13.64
N LYS A 4 -42.50 22.49 -12.31
CA LYS A 4 -42.30 23.80 -11.67
C LYS A 4 -40.81 24.11 -11.52
N CYS A 5 -39.98 23.10 -11.29
CA CYS A 5 -38.54 23.26 -11.23
C CYS A 5 -37.94 23.50 -12.62
N ASP A 6 -38.37 22.73 -13.62
CA ASP A 6 -37.96 22.88 -15.02
C ASP A 6 -38.23 24.29 -15.56
N LYS A 7 -39.46 24.82 -15.37
CA LYS A 7 -39.77 26.21 -15.75
C LYS A 7 -38.87 27.25 -15.07
N LYS A 8 -38.49 27.03 -13.81
CA LYS A 8 -37.57 27.92 -13.11
C LYS A 8 -36.15 27.82 -13.67
N PHE A 9 -35.68 26.63 -14.01
CA PHE A 9 -34.38 26.44 -14.65
C PHE A 9 -34.31 27.07 -16.04
N GLN A 10 -35.37 26.92 -16.84
CA GLN A 10 -35.48 27.59 -18.13
C GLN A 10 -35.43 29.11 -17.97
N TRP A 11 -36.15 29.69 -17.00
CA TRP A 11 -36.08 31.13 -16.73
C TRP A 11 -34.68 31.60 -16.28
N MET A 12 -33.96 30.76 -15.53
CA MET A 12 -32.58 31.04 -15.14
C MET A 12 -31.59 30.91 -16.30
N ASN A 13 -31.95 30.17 -17.35
CA ASN A 13 -31.10 29.87 -18.51
C ASN A 13 -31.61 30.55 -19.80
N TYR A 14 -32.21 31.75 -19.70
CA TYR A 14 -32.71 32.52 -20.86
C TYR A 14 -33.72 31.80 -21.78
N GLY A 15 -34.49 30.86 -21.22
CA GLY A 15 -35.45 30.04 -21.96
C GLY A 15 -34.86 28.77 -22.58
N GLU A 16 -33.56 28.50 -22.35
CA GLU A 16 -32.93 27.26 -22.79
C GLU A 16 -33.48 26.05 -22.04
N THR A 17 -33.74 24.99 -22.80
CA THR A 17 -34.30 23.73 -22.29
C THR A 17 -33.23 22.66 -22.04
N VAL A 18 -31.98 22.96 -22.41
CA VAL A 18 -30.84 22.05 -22.27
C VAL A 18 -29.80 22.69 -21.36
N GLY A 19 -29.43 21.95 -20.32
CA GLY A 19 -28.41 22.36 -19.36
C GLY A 19 -28.99 22.84 -18.04
N ILE A 20 -28.20 22.65 -17.00
CA ILE A 20 -28.53 23.04 -15.64
C ILE A 20 -27.67 24.28 -15.31
N PRO A 21 -28.26 25.40 -14.86
CA PRO A 21 -27.52 26.65 -14.62
C PRO A 21 -26.50 26.46 -13.49
N GLN A 22 -25.31 27.03 -13.63
CA GLN A 22 -24.23 26.87 -12.67
C GLN A 22 -24.31 27.88 -11.51
N GLY A 23 -23.78 27.50 -10.34
CA GLY A 23 -23.55 28.42 -9.22
C GLY A 23 -24.59 28.42 -8.10
N ASN A 24 -25.66 27.62 -8.21
CA ASN A 24 -26.64 27.42 -7.14
C ASN A 24 -26.68 25.95 -6.66
N VAL A 25 -26.92 25.78 -5.36
CA VAL A 25 -26.97 24.46 -4.69
C VAL A 25 -28.03 23.52 -5.27
N ILE A 26 -29.14 24.07 -5.78
CA ILE A 26 -30.21 23.28 -6.38
C ILE A 26 -29.75 22.63 -7.69
N SER A 27 -28.93 23.32 -8.49
CA SER A 27 -28.38 22.76 -9.72
C SER A 27 -27.35 21.68 -9.44
N ASP A 28 -26.53 21.84 -8.40
CA ASP A 28 -25.62 20.79 -7.94
C ASP A 28 -26.41 19.53 -7.54
N LEU A 29 -27.51 19.70 -6.78
CA LEU A 29 -28.40 18.60 -6.39
C LEU A 29 -29.07 17.93 -7.61
N MET A 30 -29.55 18.70 -8.58
CA MET A 30 -30.20 18.15 -9.77
C MET A 30 -29.20 17.41 -10.67
N SER A 31 -27.98 17.94 -10.80
CA SER A 31 -26.90 17.29 -11.53
C SER A 31 -26.52 15.98 -10.86
N GLU A 32 -26.40 15.98 -9.53
CA GLU A 32 -26.10 14.78 -8.75
C GLU A 32 -27.22 13.74 -8.84
N LEU A 33 -28.50 14.15 -8.81
CA LEU A 33 -29.64 13.25 -8.98
C LEU A 33 -29.66 12.59 -10.36
N LEU A 34 -29.38 13.36 -11.42
CA LEU A 34 -29.28 12.86 -12.79
C LEU A 34 -28.13 11.85 -12.92
N LEU A 35 -26.94 12.20 -12.43
CA LEU A 35 -25.78 11.32 -12.49
C LEU A 35 -25.95 10.06 -11.64
N ALA A 36 -26.57 10.17 -10.46
CA ALA A 36 -26.90 9.00 -9.63
C ALA A 36 -27.89 8.06 -10.33
N TYR A 37 -28.86 8.60 -11.09
CA TYR A 37 -29.74 7.78 -11.93
C TYR A 37 -28.97 7.06 -13.04
N ILE A 38 -28.04 7.74 -13.70
CA ILE A 38 -27.16 7.14 -14.72
C ILE A 38 -26.30 6.02 -14.11
N ASP A 39 -25.72 6.25 -12.94
CA ASP A 39 -24.94 5.24 -12.21
C ASP A 39 -25.80 4.01 -11.88
N TYR A 40 -27.04 4.20 -11.43
CA TYR A 40 -27.99 3.13 -11.16
C TYR A 40 -28.30 2.29 -12.41
N GLU A 41 -28.60 2.95 -13.54
CA GLU A 41 -28.85 2.28 -14.82
C GLU A 41 -27.61 1.54 -15.35
N LEU A 42 -26.42 2.12 -15.14
CA LEU A 42 -25.15 1.49 -15.50
C LEU A 42 -24.92 0.20 -14.71
N ILE A 43 -25.05 0.26 -13.37
CA ILE A 43 -24.88 -0.90 -12.49
C ILE A 43 -25.87 -2.00 -12.87
N LYS A 44 -27.15 -1.64 -13.07
CA LYS A 44 -28.21 -2.58 -13.46
C LYS A 44 -27.92 -3.29 -14.79
N LYS A 45 -27.26 -2.63 -15.74
CA LYS A 45 -26.89 -3.22 -17.03
C LYS A 45 -25.68 -4.15 -16.98
N ILE A 46 -24.75 -3.89 -16.06
CA ILE A 46 -23.50 -4.66 -15.94
C ILE A 46 -23.67 -5.86 -14.99
N ASP A 47 -24.74 -5.90 -14.20
CA ASP A 47 -24.92 -6.85 -13.10
C ASP A 47 -24.82 -8.32 -13.54
N GLY A 48 -23.91 -9.07 -12.92
CA GLY A 48 -23.82 -10.53 -13.01
C GLY A 48 -22.46 -11.14 -13.38
N GLU A 49 -21.60 -10.47 -14.18
CA GLU A 49 -20.38 -11.11 -14.72
C GLU A 49 -19.06 -10.36 -14.46
N ILE A 50 -19.11 -9.05 -14.16
CA ILE A 50 -17.91 -8.22 -14.09
C ILE A 50 -17.66 -7.77 -12.65
N ASP A 51 -16.46 -8.05 -12.13
CA ASP A 51 -15.98 -7.52 -10.85
C ASP A 51 -15.37 -6.13 -11.07
N PHE A 52 -16.07 -5.09 -10.60
CA PHE A 52 -15.68 -3.70 -10.80
C PHE A 52 -15.98 -2.82 -9.58
N LYS A 53 -15.27 -1.68 -9.51
CA LYS A 53 -15.52 -0.61 -8.54
C LYS A 53 -15.51 0.74 -9.24
N ILE A 54 -16.57 1.54 -9.05
CA ILE A 54 -16.67 2.90 -9.59
C ILE A 54 -16.53 3.89 -8.44
N LEU A 55 -15.65 4.87 -8.61
CA LEU A 55 -15.57 6.06 -7.77
C LEU A 55 -15.97 7.27 -8.64
N ARG A 56 -17.07 7.93 -8.27
CA ARG A 56 -17.49 9.17 -8.90
C ARG A 56 -17.37 10.33 -7.91
N TYR A 57 -16.77 11.42 -8.36
CA TYR A 57 -16.82 12.70 -7.66
C TYR A 57 -17.36 13.76 -8.63
N ARG A 58 -18.64 14.13 -8.44
CA ARG A 58 -19.38 14.97 -9.41
C ARG A 58 -19.35 14.34 -10.79
N ASP A 59 -18.66 14.95 -11.75
CA ASP A 59 -18.49 14.54 -13.13
C ASP A 59 -17.24 13.67 -13.37
N ASP A 60 -16.32 13.59 -12.40
CA ASP A 60 -15.10 12.80 -12.51
C ASP A 60 -15.38 11.32 -12.18
N TYR A 61 -15.26 10.44 -13.18
CA TYR A 61 -15.34 8.99 -13.03
C TYR A 61 -13.96 8.34 -12.92
N ARG A 62 -13.81 7.40 -11.99
CA ARG A 62 -12.71 6.43 -11.95
C ARG A 62 -13.29 5.03 -11.85
N ILE A 63 -12.99 4.20 -12.85
CA ILE A 63 -13.52 2.84 -12.97
C ILE A 63 -12.36 1.87 -12.80
N PHE A 64 -12.47 0.96 -11.83
CA PHE A 64 -11.48 -0.07 -11.54
C PHE A 64 -12.07 -1.43 -11.89
N THR A 65 -11.30 -2.23 -12.63
CA THR A 65 -11.66 -3.60 -13.04
C THR A 65 -10.44 -4.51 -12.93
N LYS A 66 -10.67 -5.83 -12.86
CA LYS A 66 -9.58 -6.83 -12.87
C LYS A 66 -9.00 -7.05 -14.28
N ARG A 67 -9.80 -6.90 -15.33
CA ARG A 67 -9.38 -7.06 -16.73
C ARG A 67 -9.56 -5.77 -17.52
N LEU A 68 -8.69 -5.57 -18.51
CA LEU A 68 -8.74 -4.41 -19.40
C LEU A 68 -10.03 -4.41 -20.24
N GLU A 69 -10.42 -5.58 -20.74
CA GLU A 69 -11.63 -5.78 -21.55
C GLU A 69 -12.89 -5.30 -20.80
N ASP A 70 -13.02 -5.68 -19.54
CA ASP A 70 -14.12 -5.25 -18.68
C ASP A 70 -14.20 -3.73 -18.58
N SER A 71 -13.06 -3.04 -18.39
CA SER A 71 -13.06 -1.57 -18.35
C SER A 71 -13.52 -0.94 -19.66
N THR A 72 -13.18 -1.54 -20.81
CA THR A 72 -13.63 -1.04 -22.11
C THR A 72 -15.13 -1.24 -22.30
N SER A 73 -15.67 -2.35 -21.84
CA SER A 73 -17.11 -2.64 -21.88
C SER A 73 -17.90 -1.68 -21.01
N ILE A 74 -17.47 -1.46 -19.76
CA ILE A 74 -18.11 -0.49 -18.85
C ILE A 74 -18.05 0.92 -19.44
N ASN A 75 -16.90 1.35 -19.97
CA ASN A 75 -16.75 2.67 -20.58
C ASN A 75 -17.70 2.86 -21.78
N ARG A 76 -17.83 1.85 -22.64
CA ARG A 76 -18.77 1.90 -23.79
C ARG A 76 -20.22 2.05 -23.32
N GLU A 77 -20.65 1.24 -22.34
CA GLU A 77 -22.01 1.35 -21.80
C GLU A 77 -22.27 2.70 -21.12
N LEU A 78 -21.31 3.23 -20.37
CA LEU A 78 -21.40 4.56 -19.77
C LEU A 78 -21.54 5.65 -20.83
N VAL A 79 -20.75 5.61 -21.92
CA VAL A 79 -20.87 6.55 -23.05
C VAL A 79 -22.27 6.49 -23.66
N ILE A 80 -22.80 5.30 -23.91
CA ILE A 80 -24.14 5.12 -24.48
C ILE A 80 -25.21 5.69 -23.55
N LEU A 81 -25.10 5.47 -22.24
CA LEU A 81 -26.05 6.01 -21.25
C LEU A 81 -25.97 7.54 -21.19
N LEU A 82 -24.78 8.11 -21.11
CA LEU A 82 -24.57 9.57 -21.08
C LEU A 82 -25.15 10.25 -22.32
N GLN A 83 -24.96 9.67 -23.50
CA GLN A 83 -25.51 10.20 -24.76
C GLN A 83 -27.04 10.31 -24.75
N ARG A 84 -27.75 9.39 -24.08
CA ARG A 84 -29.22 9.46 -23.93
C ARG A 84 -29.67 10.72 -23.19
N PHE A 85 -28.82 11.24 -22.30
CA PHE A 85 -29.05 12.47 -21.55
C PHE A 85 -28.36 13.69 -22.16
N LYS A 86 -27.89 13.59 -23.43
CA LYS A 86 -27.11 14.63 -24.13
C LYS A 86 -25.82 15.02 -23.41
N LEU A 87 -25.25 14.12 -22.61
CA LEU A 87 -23.96 14.25 -21.97
C LEU A 87 -22.89 13.53 -22.80
N ASN A 88 -21.68 14.09 -22.85
CA ASN A 88 -20.56 13.51 -23.59
C ASN A 88 -19.32 13.45 -22.70
N LEU A 89 -18.55 12.36 -22.82
CA LEU A 89 -17.23 12.27 -22.20
C LEU A 89 -16.19 12.99 -23.06
N GLY A 90 -15.31 13.75 -22.41
CA GLY A 90 -14.19 14.41 -23.09
C GLY A 90 -13.10 13.40 -23.44
N VAL A 91 -12.96 13.06 -24.72
CA VAL A 91 -11.96 12.08 -25.20
C VAL A 91 -10.54 12.41 -24.76
N SER A 92 -10.15 13.68 -24.72
CA SER A 92 -8.82 14.11 -24.26
C SER A 92 -8.58 13.93 -22.75
N LYS A 93 -9.63 13.75 -21.95
CA LYS A 93 -9.54 13.54 -20.51
C LYS A 93 -9.75 12.06 -20.12
N THR A 94 -10.20 11.24 -21.05
CA THR A 94 -10.43 9.81 -20.82
C THR A 94 -9.15 9.03 -21.12
N SER A 95 -8.49 8.57 -20.06
CA SER A 95 -7.29 7.73 -20.15
C SER A 95 -7.55 6.34 -19.60
N GLN A 96 -6.94 5.33 -20.22
CA GLN A 96 -6.92 3.96 -19.71
C GLN A 96 -5.52 3.64 -19.20
N ILE A 97 -5.42 3.18 -17.96
CA ILE A 97 -4.15 2.99 -17.27
C ILE A 97 -4.16 1.63 -16.57
N THR A 98 -3.06 0.89 -16.69
CA THR A 98 -2.88 -0.43 -16.04
C THR A 98 -2.20 -0.30 -14.67
N ASP A 99 -1.29 0.67 -14.51
CA ASP A 99 -0.62 0.97 -13.25
C ASP A 99 -1.43 1.96 -12.42
N ILE A 100 -2.12 1.44 -11.41
CA ILE A 100 -3.03 2.18 -10.52
C ILE A 100 -2.31 3.29 -9.75
N ILE A 101 -1.04 3.09 -9.39
CA ILE A 101 -0.27 4.06 -8.60
C ILE A 101 0.05 5.28 -9.47
N SER A 102 0.57 5.05 -10.67
CA SER A 102 0.87 6.14 -11.61
C SER A 102 -0.40 6.84 -12.09
N GLY A 103 -1.46 6.09 -12.41
CA GLY A 103 -2.75 6.65 -12.84
C GLY A 103 -3.52 7.38 -11.74
N GLY A 104 -3.15 7.19 -10.47
CA GLY A 104 -3.68 7.96 -9.36
C GLY A 104 -3.17 9.41 -9.31
N LEU A 105 -2.03 9.68 -9.96
CA LEU A 105 -1.35 10.97 -9.98
C LEU A 105 -1.71 11.74 -11.27
N LYS A 106 -1.93 13.04 -11.13
CA LYS A 106 -2.06 13.92 -12.28
C LYS A 106 -0.68 14.17 -12.90
N GLU A 107 -0.62 14.31 -14.22
CA GLU A 107 0.63 14.51 -14.98
C GLU A 107 1.42 15.73 -14.49
N ASP A 108 0.75 16.84 -14.18
CA ASP A 108 1.38 18.05 -13.61
C ASP A 108 2.09 17.77 -12.28
N LYS A 109 1.46 16.99 -11.39
CA LYS A 109 2.06 16.58 -10.12
C LYS A 109 3.24 15.64 -10.32
N MET A 110 3.13 14.73 -11.28
CA MET A 110 4.21 13.80 -11.63
C MET A 110 5.46 14.56 -12.09
N TYR A 111 5.27 15.53 -13.00
CA TYR A 111 6.34 16.40 -13.46
C TYR A 111 7.09 17.07 -12.31
N TRP A 112 6.36 17.65 -11.35
CA TRP A 112 6.98 18.25 -10.16
C TRP A 112 7.71 17.21 -9.31
N ILE A 113 7.18 15.99 -9.14
CA ILE A 113 7.87 14.94 -8.36
C ILE A 113 9.22 14.57 -8.98
N GLU A 114 9.29 14.51 -10.31
CA GLU A 114 10.52 14.16 -11.05
C GLU A 114 11.56 15.29 -11.07
N HIS A 115 11.12 16.55 -11.16
CA HIS A 115 12.01 17.69 -11.39
C HIS A 115 12.33 18.48 -10.12
N ASP A 116 11.34 18.67 -9.23
CA ASP A 116 11.50 19.40 -7.97
C ASP A 116 10.46 18.91 -6.92
N PRO A 117 10.80 17.86 -6.15
CA PRO A 117 9.85 17.29 -5.21
C PRO A 117 9.60 18.16 -3.97
N VAL A 118 10.28 19.32 -3.81
CA VAL A 118 10.23 20.19 -2.63
C VAL A 118 8.79 20.60 -2.29
N ILE A 119 8.33 20.26 -1.07
CA ILE A 119 7.12 20.83 -0.45
C ILE A 119 7.44 21.25 0.97
N LYS A 120 6.91 22.40 1.43
CA LYS A 120 7.02 22.95 2.80
C LYS A 120 7.23 21.87 3.89
N LEU A 121 8.49 21.69 4.26
CA LEU A 121 9.04 20.61 5.09
C LEU A 121 8.80 20.77 6.60
N THR A 122 7.97 21.73 7.01
CA THR A 122 7.86 22.22 8.40
C THR A 122 7.40 21.17 9.42
N ALA A 123 6.84 20.04 8.97
CA ALA A 123 6.36 18.95 9.83
C ALA A 123 7.36 17.80 10.02
N ASP A 124 8.33 17.62 9.12
CA ASP A 124 9.22 16.45 9.15
C ASP A 124 10.27 16.57 10.27
N LYS A 125 10.53 15.45 10.97
CA LYS A 125 11.40 15.34 12.14
C LYS A 125 12.81 15.82 11.83
N PHE A 126 13.32 15.53 10.62
CA PHE A 126 14.62 16.00 10.13
C PHE A 126 14.76 17.53 10.18
N TYR A 127 13.68 18.28 9.98
CA TYR A 127 13.67 19.74 10.00
C TYR A 127 13.32 20.34 11.37
N ARG A 128 12.71 19.55 12.27
CA ARG A 128 12.45 19.93 13.66
C ARG A 128 13.66 19.69 14.58
N LEU A 129 14.48 18.68 14.29
CA LEU A 129 15.65 18.30 15.08
C LEU A 129 16.60 19.48 15.37
N PRO A 130 16.98 20.35 14.42
CA PRO A 130 17.80 21.53 14.70
C PRO A 130 17.11 22.56 15.61
N LYS A 131 15.78 22.68 15.51
CA LYS A 131 14.98 23.62 16.32
C LYS A 131 14.81 23.11 17.75
N ASP A 132 14.55 21.81 17.92
CA ASP A 132 14.50 21.15 19.23
C ASP A 132 15.88 21.13 19.90
N LEU A 133 16.95 21.00 19.10
CA LEU A 133 18.32 21.14 19.55
C LEU A 133 18.59 22.54 20.10
N MET A 134 18.26 23.58 19.33
CA MET A 134 18.42 24.97 19.78
C MET A 134 17.59 25.25 21.03
N LYS A 135 16.39 24.68 21.14
CA LYS A 135 15.52 24.85 22.31
C LYS A 135 16.13 24.19 23.56
N LYS A 136 16.60 22.94 23.46
CA LYS A 136 17.29 22.24 24.57
C LYS A 136 18.62 22.89 24.93
N SER A 137 19.41 23.33 23.95
CA SER A 137 20.71 23.97 24.22
C SER A 137 20.57 25.35 24.87
N LEU A 138 19.54 26.13 24.52
CA LEU A 138 19.22 27.38 25.19
C LEU A 138 18.80 27.19 26.65
N GLU A 139 18.08 26.10 26.96
CA GLU A 139 17.55 25.80 28.30
C GLU A 139 18.60 25.14 29.21
N GLU A 140 19.42 24.20 28.72
CA GLU A 140 20.38 23.45 29.56
C GLU A 140 21.78 24.08 29.68
N TYR A 141 22.19 24.96 28.75
CA TYR A 141 23.62 25.33 28.60
C TYR A 141 23.91 26.85 28.57
N LYS A 142 23.15 27.66 29.31
CA LYS A 142 23.60 29.04 29.64
C LYS A 142 24.91 28.98 30.45
N GLY A 143 26.05 29.21 29.79
CA GLY A 143 27.33 29.56 30.43
C GLY A 143 28.38 28.45 30.63
N ARG A 144 28.28 27.27 29.99
CA ARG A 144 29.32 26.21 30.09
C ARG A 144 30.19 26.10 28.82
N LYS A 145 31.50 25.87 28.99
CA LYS A 145 32.46 25.57 27.90
C LYS A 145 32.34 24.10 27.47
N PHE A 146 32.23 23.85 26.16
CA PHE A 146 32.05 22.49 25.61
C PHE A 146 33.36 21.81 25.22
N ASN A 147 33.41 20.49 25.41
CA ASN A 147 34.39 19.62 24.77
C ASN A 147 33.92 19.27 23.34
N VAL A 148 34.79 19.44 22.35
CA VAL A 148 34.52 19.29 20.90
C VAL A 148 34.03 17.89 20.55
N ALA A 149 34.55 16.83 21.20
CA ALA A 149 34.13 15.46 20.91
C ALA A 149 32.67 15.18 21.35
N THR A 150 32.28 15.71 22.51
CA THR A 150 30.90 15.61 23.03
C THR A 150 29.94 16.43 22.17
N PHE A 151 30.38 17.62 21.74
CA PHE A 151 29.63 18.47 20.82
C PHE A 151 29.42 17.80 19.46
N ASN A 152 30.45 17.16 18.88
CA ASN A 152 30.33 16.45 17.60
C ASN A 152 29.42 15.23 17.69
N ARG A 153 29.50 14.45 18.78
CA ARG A 153 28.58 13.32 19.01
C ARG A 153 27.13 13.80 19.18
N PHE A 154 26.95 14.95 19.84
CA PHE A 154 25.65 15.61 19.97
C PHE A 154 25.17 16.15 18.62
N PHE A 155 26.00 16.89 17.87
CA PHE A 155 25.65 17.42 16.54
C PHE A 155 25.27 16.30 15.57
N LYS A 156 26.04 15.21 15.50
CA LYS A 156 25.74 14.05 14.64
C LYS A 156 24.42 13.34 15.00
N LYS A 157 23.96 13.47 16.25
CA LYS A 157 22.67 12.93 16.70
C LYS A 157 21.47 13.76 16.23
N TYR A 158 21.66 15.05 15.95
CA TYR A 158 20.58 15.99 15.64
C TYR A 158 20.64 16.61 14.23
N PHE A 159 21.82 16.59 13.60
CA PHE A 159 22.03 17.02 12.23
C PHE A 159 22.38 15.79 11.40
N HIS A 160 21.41 15.30 10.65
CA HIS A 160 21.69 14.33 9.60
C HIS A 160 22.45 15.03 8.46
N ASN A 161 23.37 14.31 7.82
CA ASN A 161 24.14 14.82 6.68
C ASN A 161 23.29 15.01 5.40
N ARG A 162 21.96 14.84 5.49
CA ARG A 162 21.05 14.85 4.36
C ARG A 162 19.79 15.64 4.69
N THR A 163 19.41 16.52 3.77
CA THR A 163 18.14 17.26 3.79
C THR A 163 17.22 16.68 2.72
N TYR A 164 16.11 16.07 3.13
CA TYR A 164 15.15 15.49 2.20
C TYR A 164 14.18 16.53 1.68
N GLN A 165 14.27 16.82 0.39
CA GLN A 165 13.37 17.77 -0.27
C GLN A 165 11.94 17.22 -0.43
N ALA A 166 11.77 15.90 -0.49
CA ALA A 166 10.47 15.25 -0.70
C ALA A 166 9.78 14.84 0.62
N THR A 167 8.44 14.91 0.68
CA THR A 167 7.64 14.22 1.72
C THR A 167 7.87 12.70 1.66
N LEU A 168 7.47 11.95 2.70
CA LEU A 168 7.63 10.49 2.71
C LEU A 168 6.98 9.83 1.49
N GLN A 169 5.70 10.13 1.23
CA GLN A 169 5.00 9.59 0.08
C GLN A 169 5.68 9.93 -1.25
N LYS A 170 6.11 11.19 -1.42
CA LYS A 170 6.82 11.61 -2.64
C LYS A 170 8.16 10.90 -2.80
N HIS A 171 8.91 10.74 -1.72
CA HIS A 171 10.19 10.04 -1.75
C HIS A 171 10.01 8.59 -2.20
N LEU A 172 9.03 7.88 -1.64
CA LEU A 172 8.75 6.51 -2.07
C LEU A 172 8.23 6.44 -3.51
N LEU A 173 7.46 7.43 -3.96
CA LEU A 173 7.05 7.54 -5.36
C LEU A 173 8.24 7.75 -6.30
N ILE A 174 9.23 8.57 -5.93
CA ILE A 174 10.47 8.73 -6.73
C ILE A 174 11.19 7.39 -6.84
N ILE A 175 11.29 6.64 -5.73
CA ILE A 175 11.87 5.29 -5.73
C ILE A 175 11.06 4.35 -6.64
N LYS A 176 9.72 4.43 -6.60
CA LYS A 176 8.83 3.66 -7.47
C LYS A 176 9.12 3.95 -8.95
N VAL A 177 9.17 5.23 -9.33
CA VAL A 177 9.47 5.66 -10.70
C VAL A 177 10.84 5.14 -11.14
N PHE A 178 11.85 5.30 -10.28
CA PHE A 178 13.17 4.73 -10.53
C PHE A 178 13.13 3.22 -10.72
N SER A 179 12.36 2.50 -9.90
CA SER A 179 12.25 1.04 -9.96
C SER A 179 11.54 0.53 -11.21
N ASP A 180 10.60 1.30 -11.77
CA ASP A 180 9.96 0.96 -13.04
C ASP A 180 10.89 1.23 -14.23
N LEU A 181 11.65 2.33 -14.19
CA LEU A 181 12.59 2.70 -15.24
C LEU A 181 13.85 1.81 -15.25
N TYR A 182 14.32 1.39 -14.08
CA TYR A 182 15.52 0.58 -13.90
C TYR A 182 15.27 -0.65 -13.00
N PRO A 183 14.52 -1.65 -13.49
CA PRO A 183 14.16 -2.82 -12.69
C PRO A 183 15.37 -3.61 -12.18
N ASN A 184 15.30 -4.11 -10.95
CA ASN A 184 16.34 -4.89 -10.27
C ASN A 184 17.71 -4.19 -10.16
N SER A 185 17.74 -2.86 -10.26
CA SER A 185 18.96 -2.07 -10.06
C SER A 185 19.49 -2.22 -8.64
N GLY A 186 20.81 -2.39 -8.48
CA GLY A 186 21.44 -2.37 -7.15
C GLY A 186 21.30 -1.03 -6.43
N GLN A 187 21.09 0.07 -7.17
CA GLN A 187 20.83 1.38 -6.56
C GLN A 187 19.46 1.45 -5.88
N LEU A 188 18.52 0.58 -6.26
CA LEU A 188 17.20 0.48 -5.62
C LEU A 188 17.34 0.02 -4.16
N ILE A 189 18.31 -0.87 -3.88
CA ILE A 189 18.64 -1.33 -2.53
C ILE A 189 19.05 -0.14 -1.66
N ALA A 190 20.02 0.66 -2.13
CA ALA A 190 20.48 1.86 -1.43
C ALA A 190 19.34 2.86 -1.21
N ALA A 191 18.51 3.10 -2.22
CA ALA A 191 17.37 4.01 -2.13
C ALA A 191 16.34 3.57 -1.08
N LEU A 192 16.03 2.28 -0.99
CA LEU A 192 15.11 1.73 0.01
C LEU A 192 15.69 1.77 1.43
N TYR A 193 17.00 1.53 1.60
CA TYR A 193 17.65 1.74 2.90
C TYR A 193 17.58 3.20 3.34
N GLU A 194 17.87 4.14 2.44
CA GLU A 194 17.75 5.57 2.72
C GLU A 194 16.32 6.00 3.04
N PHE A 195 15.32 5.34 2.43
CA PHE A 195 13.92 5.53 2.78
C PHE A 195 13.61 4.98 4.18
N GLU A 196 14.07 3.78 4.50
CA GLU A 196 13.89 3.15 5.82
C GLU A 196 14.44 4.02 6.95
N GLU A 197 15.62 4.63 6.76
CA GLU A 197 16.22 5.55 7.74
C GLU A 197 15.29 6.70 8.10
N ARG A 198 14.46 7.17 7.16
CA ARG A 198 13.50 8.26 7.43
C ARG A 198 12.37 7.84 8.35
N LEU A 199 12.02 6.55 8.36
CA LEU A 199 10.95 6.01 9.20
C LEU A 199 11.41 5.77 10.64
N LEU A 200 12.72 5.82 10.90
CA LEU A 200 13.29 5.53 12.22
C LEU A 200 12.78 6.51 13.29
N GLY A 201 12.13 5.91 14.29
CA GLY A 201 11.55 6.65 15.41
C GLY A 201 10.34 7.54 15.06
N MET A 202 9.68 7.28 13.93
CA MET A 202 8.31 7.76 13.66
C MET A 202 7.28 6.81 14.27
N ASN A 203 6.16 7.37 14.71
CA ASN A 203 4.97 6.65 15.18
C ASN A 203 3.77 6.92 14.25
N TYR A 204 2.67 6.18 14.43
CA TYR A 204 1.46 6.31 13.60
C TYR A 204 0.94 7.75 13.48
N LYS A 205 0.95 8.53 14.57
CA LYS A 205 0.47 9.93 14.58
C LYS A 205 1.36 10.84 13.74
N ASP A 206 2.65 10.54 13.65
CA ASP A 206 3.58 11.34 12.83
C ASP A 206 3.23 11.25 11.34
N PHE A 207 2.81 10.07 10.86
CA PHE A 207 2.33 9.88 9.49
C PHE A 207 1.10 10.74 9.20
N LYS A 208 0.09 10.70 10.08
CA LYS A 208 -1.13 11.52 9.97
C LYS A 208 -0.82 13.02 9.99
N ASN A 209 0.11 13.46 10.85
CA ASN A 209 0.53 14.87 10.93
C ASN A 209 1.25 15.37 9.67
N ILE A 210 1.94 14.48 8.96
CA ILE A 210 2.65 14.80 7.71
C ILE A 210 1.68 14.69 6.50
N GLY A 211 0.46 14.19 6.72
CA GLY A 211 -0.53 13.99 5.67
C GLY A 211 -0.19 12.82 4.75
N THR A 212 0.44 11.77 5.29
CA THR A 212 0.77 10.55 4.57
C THR A 212 0.14 9.36 5.30
N GLU A 213 -0.66 8.56 4.59
CA GLU A 213 -1.22 7.33 5.12
C GLU A 213 -0.23 6.16 4.93
N VAL A 214 -0.04 5.33 5.96
CA VAL A 214 0.96 4.23 5.95
C VAL A 214 0.57 3.17 4.92
N GLU A 215 -0.73 2.95 4.75
CA GLU A 215 -1.36 2.03 3.81
C GLU A 215 -0.98 2.37 2.36
N VAL A 216 -0.91 3.67 2.04
CA VAL A 216 -0.47 4.13 0.72
C VAL A 216 1.01 3.81 0.51
N LEU A 217 1.85 3.97 1.54
CA LEU A 217 3.26 3.60 1.45
C LEU A 217 3.43 2.08 1.26
N ILE A 218 2.65 1.28 1.96
CA ILE A 218 2.63 -0.18 1.81
C ILE A 218 2.22 -0.57 0.39
N ALA A 219 1.14 0.03 -0.14
CA ALA A 219 0.68 -0.27 -1.50
C ALA A 219 1.74 0.05 -2.56
N ILE A 220 2.45 1.19 -2.41
CA ILE A 220 3.56 1.55 -3.30
C ILE A 220 4.71 0.56 -3.14
N LEU A 221 5.12 0.25 -1.91
CA LEU A 221 6.23 -0.67 -1.65
C LEU A 221 5.97 -2.07 -2.19
N VAL A 222 4.76 -2.61 -2.02
CA VAL A 222 4.39 -3.93 -2.56
C VAL A 222 4.49 -3.96 -4.08
N ASP A 223 4.06 -2.89 -4.77
CA ASP A 223 4.21 -2.80 -6.23
C ASP A 223 5.69 -2.79 -6.66
N ILE A 224 6.54 -2.04 -5.93
CA ILE A 224 7.99 -2.02 -6.15
C ILE A 224 8.56 -3.44 -5.99
N ILE A 225 8.26 -4.12 -4.88
CA ILE A 225 8.75 -5.49 -4.60
C ILE A 225 8.31 -6.46 -5.69
N LYS A 226 7.03 -6.42 -6.08
CA LYS A 226 6.45 -7.33 -7.07
C LYS A 226 7.16 -7.25 -8.42
N LYS A 227 7.52 -6.04 -8.86
CA LYS A 227 8.22 -5.81 -10.13
C LYS A 227 9.73 -6.02 -10.03
N ASN A 228 10.29 -6.13 -8.82
CA ASN A 228 11.74 -6.17 -8.59
C ASN A 228 12.13 -7.33 -7.64
N PRO A 229 12.13 -8.59 -8.09
CA PRO A 229 12.44 -9.73 -7.23
C PRO A 229 13.79 -9.66 -6.50
N LYS A 230 14.80 -8.98 -7.06
CA LYS A 230 16.13 -8.85 -6.46
C LYS A 230 16.13 -8.11 -5.12
N ILE A 231 15.13 -7.28 -4.85
CA ILE A 231 15.03 -6.50 -3.61
C ILE A 231 14.05 -7.10 -2.60
N THR A 232 13.58 -8.33 -2.81
CA THR A 232 12.52 -8.96 -2.01
C THR A 232 12.82 -8.88 -0.51
N GLU A 233 14.02 -9.26 -0.08
CA GLU A 233 14.41 -9.30 1.33
C GLU A 233 14.33 -7.91 1.98
N ILE A 234 14.97 -6.92 1.35
CA ILE A 234 15.02 -5.53 1.82
C ILE A 234 13.64 -4.89 1.79
N GLY A 235 12.88 -5.14 0.73
CA GLY A 235 11.52 -4.64 0.59
C GLY A 235 10.57 -5.23 1.64
N VAL A 236 10.63 -6.54 1.89
CA VAL A 236 9.79 -7.18 2.92
C VAL A 236 10.22 -6.78 4.33
N LYS A 237 11.52 -6.54 4.56
CA LYS A 237 11.98 -5.91 5.80
C LYS A 237 11.35 -4.54 6.00
N LEU A 238 11.43 -3.65 4.99
CA LEU A 238 10.80 -2.34 5.06
C LEU A 238 9.28 -2.44 5.24
N LEU A 239 8.64 -3.41 4.61
CA LEU A 239 7.22 -3.71 4.78
C LEU A 239 6.90 -4.08 6.23
N SER A 240 7.71 -4.95 6.86
CA SER A 240 7.56 -5.32 8.28
C SER A 240 7.69 -4.10 9.19
N THR A 241 8.61 -3.18 8.87
CA THR A 241 8.79 -1.91 9.57
C THR A 241 7.55 -1.03 9.46
N LEU A 242 6.98 -0.87 8.26
CA LEU A 242 5.76 -0.09 8.02
C LEU A 242 4.54 -0.71 8.72
N LEU A 243 4.35 -2.03 8.61
CA LEU A 243 3.25 -2.75 9.25
C LEU A 243 3.30 -2.61 10.77
N LYS A 244 4.48 -2.63 11.39
CA LYS A 244 4.63 -2.40 12.83
C LYS A 244 4.21 -0.99 13.27
N LYS A 245 4.13 -0.02 12.35
CA LYS A 245 3.65 1.34 12.66
C LYS A 245 2.14 1.45 12.66
N ILE A 246 1.43 0.49 12.07
CA ILE A 246 -0.02 0.48 12.05
C ILE A 246 -0.52 -0.07 13.38
N LYS A 247 -1.49 0.63 13.97
CA LYS A 247 -2.21 0.20 15.17
C LYS A 247 -3.67 -0.02 14.83
N PHE A 248 -4.22 -1.14 15.26
CA PHE A 248 -5.62 -1.51 15.03
C PHE A 248 -6.60 -0.41 15.41
N GLU A 249 -6.43 0.17 16.60
CA GLU A 249 -7.28 1.25 17.13
C GLU A 249 -7.33 2.50 16.23
N ALA A 250 -6.28 2.73 15.46
CA ALA A 250 -6.14 3.92 14.62
C ALA A 250 -6.26 3.60 13.12
N PHE A 251 -6.32 2.32 12.76
CA PHE A 251 -6.33 1.85 11.38
C PHE A 251 -7.70 2.10 10.77
N GLU A 252 -7.75 2.98 9.76
CA GLU A 252 -8.98 3.25 9.02
C GLU A 252 -9.26 2.08 8.06
N MET A 253 -10.15 1.18 8.47
CA MET A 253 -10.55 -0.06 7.76
C MET A 253 -11.09 0.14 6.34
N LYS A 254 -11.33 1.38 5.93
CA LYS A 254 -11.93 1.80 4.65
C LYS A 254 -11.26 1.23 3.39
N TYR A 255 -10.01 0.79 3.50
CA TYR A 255 -9.22 0.28 2.38
C TYR A 255 -9.20 -1.25 2.26
N LEU A 256 -9.65 -1.97 3.30
CA LEU A 256 -9.85 -3.42 3.24
C LEU A 256 -11.26 -3.72 2.73
N GLU A 257 -11.44 -4.88 2.11
CA GLU A 257 -12.78 -5.27 1.64
C GLU A 257 -13.73 -5.41 2.82
N SER A 258 -14.99 -4.99 2.65
CA SER A 258 -16.03 -5.00 3.70
C SER A 258 -16.21 -6.35 4.40
N LYS A 259 -15.85 -7.45 3.72
CA LYS A 259 -15.87 -8.81 4.29
C LYS A 259 -14.87 -9.00 5.45
N THR A 260 -13.75 -8.28 5.43
CA THR A 260 -12.68 -8.39 6.44
C THR A 260 -12.86 -7.43 7.62
N GLU A 261 -13.83 -6.50 7.56
CA GLU A 261 -13.96 -5.43 8.57
C GLU A 261 -14.28 -5.95 9.98
N ASN A 262 -15.13 -6.99 10.06
CA ASN A 262 -15.54 -7.59 11.34
C ASN A 262 -14.53 -8.61 11.88
N GLU A 263 -13.43 -8.86 11.16
CA GLU A 263 -12.48 -9.93 11.46
C GLU A 263 -11.23 -9.42 12.19
N ILE A 264 -10.94 -8.12 12.15
CA ILE A 264 -9.76 -7.55 12.78
C ILE A 264 -10.11 -7.06 14.19
N LYS A 265 -9.34 -7.52 15.17
CA LYS A 265 -9.43 -7.20 16.60
C LYS A 265 -8.08 -6.80 17.20
N ASN A 266 -6.98 -7.21 16.56
CA ASN A 266 -5.62 -7.02 17.06
C ASN A 266 -4.66 -6.51 15.97
N ASP A 267 -3.54 -5.92 16.39
CA ASP A 267 -2.51 -5.39 15.47
C ASP A 267 -1.94 -6.45 14.51
N PHE A 268 -1.82 -7.71 14.94
CA PHE A 268 -1.25 -8.77 14.09
C PHE A 268 -2.20 -9.20 12.96
N GLU A 269 -3.51 -9.07 13.14
CA GLU A 269 -4.52 -9.42 12.12
C GLU A 269 -4.45 -8.46 10.93
N ILE A 270 -4.00 -7.22 11.14
CA ILE A 270 -3.73 -6.27 10.06
C ILE A 270 -2.62 -6.79 9.14
N LYS A 271 -1.58 -7.43 9.71
CA LYS A 271 -0.51 -8.04 8.91
C LYS A 271 -1.08 -9.13 8.01
N PHE A 272 -1.93 -10.02 8.55
CA PHE A 272 -2.60 -11.05 7.76
C PHE A 272 -3.51 -10.45 6.69
N ALA A 273 -4.35 -9.47 7.02
CA ALA A 273 -5.23 -8.83 6.05
C ALA A 273 -4.45 -8.19 4.89
N CYS A 274 -3.35 -7.51 5.20
CA CYS A 274 -2.45 -6.95 4.20
C CYS A 274 -1.82 -8.04 3.32
N ILE A 275 -1.22 -9.06 3.93
CA ILE A 275 -0.54 -10.14 3.19
C ILE A 275 -1.53 -10.94 2.34
N ASN A 276 -2.71 -11.27 2.85
CA ASN A 276 -3.76 -11.95 2.07
C ASN A 276 -4.16 -11.12 0.84
N SER A 277 -4.32 -9.80 1.01
CA SER A 277 -4.60 -8.89 -0.11
C SER A 277 -3.48 -8.87 -1.15
N VAL A 278 -2.23 -9.01 -0.71
CA VAL A 278 -1.07 -9.11 -1.61
C VAL A 278 -1.04 -10.47 -2.31
N ASN A 279 -1.20 -11.57 -1.56
CA ASN A 279 -1.16 -12.94 -2.07
C ASN A 279 -2.28 -13.21 -3.08
N GLU A 280 -3.49 -12.72 -2.83
CA GLU A 280 -4.60 -12.81 -3.80
C GLU A 280 -4.21 -12.15 -5.13
N ARG A 281 -3.61 -10.95 -5.10
CA ARG A 281 -3.12 -10.26 -6.30
C ARG A 281 -1.94 -10.96 -6.96
N LEU A 282 -1.07 -11.61 -6.18
CA LEU A 282 0.06 -12.37 -6.71
C LEU A 282 -0.40 -13.66 -7.39
N SER A 283 -1.51 -14.25 -6.95
CA SER A 283 -2.06 -15.49 -7.50
C SER A 283 -2.40 -15.41 -9.01
N HIS A 284 -2.64 -14.20 -9.52
CA HIS A 284 -3.03 -13.91 -10.90
C HIS A 284 -1.88 -13.51 -11.84
N SER A 285 -0.67 -13.26 -11.31
CA SER A 285 0.53 -12.87 -12.08
C SER A 285 1.68 -13.84 -11.82
N SER A 286 2.82 -13.74 -12.52
CA SER A 286 3.97 -14.66 -12.36
C SER A 286 4.31 -14.86 -10.88
N TYR A 287 3.93 -16.02 -10.37
CA TYR A 287 4.00 -16.35 -8.96
C TYR A 287 5.47 -16.39 -8.51
N ASN A 288 5.76 -15.74 -7.38
CA ASN A 288 7.11 -15.59 -6.83
C ASN A 288 7.22 -16.36 -5.51
N ASP A 289 7.73 -17.60 -5.60
CA ASP A 289 7.95 -18.49 -4.45
C ASP A 289 8.76 -17.83 -3.33
N TYR A 290 9.79 -17.09 -3.71
CA TYR A 290 10.71 -16.47 -2.77
C TYR A 290 10.06 -15.31 -2.00
N LEU A 291 9.19 -14.55 -2.67
CA LEU A 291 8.38 -13.53 -2.02
C LEU A 291 7.40 -14.14 -1.02
N GLU A 292 6.78 -15.29 -1.31
CA GLU A 292 5.86 -15.95 -0.39
C GLU A 292 6.57 -16.40 0.90
N ILE A 293 7.80 -16.94 0.79
CA ILE A 293 8.62 -17.31 1.95
C ILE A 293 8.89 -16.09 2.84
N TRP A 294 9.29 -14.96 2.24
CA TRP A 294 9.53 -13.74 3.00
C TRP A 294 8.25 -13.14 3.59
N MET A 295 7.11 -13.23 2.89
CA MET A 295 5.82 -12.84 3.44
C MET A 295 5.43 -13.73 4.63
N GLN A 296 5.69 -15.03 4.58
CA GLN A 296 5.50 -15.92 5.73
C GLN A 296 6.28 -15.42 6.94
N ARG A 297 7.54 -15.02 6.78
CA ARG A 297 8.35 -14.49 7.89
C ARG A 297 7.69 -13.31 8.63
N VAL A 298 6.88 -12.49 7.95
CA VAL A 298 6.17 -11.36 8.57
C VAL A 298 5.05 -11.81 9.52
N VAL A 299 4.41 -12.95 9.25
CA VAL A 299 3.24 -13.46 9.98
C VAL A 299 3.48 -14.75 10.76
N VAL A 300 4.60 -15.44 10.54
CA VAL A 300 4.87 -16.80 11.05
C VAL A 300 4.71 -16.93 12.56
N LYS A 301 5.10 -15.88 13.30
CA LYS A 301 4.99 -15.79 14.75
C LYS A 301 3.55 -15.87 15.27
N ASN A 302 2.59 -15.44 14.47
CA ASN A 302 1.16 -15.37 14.82
C ASN A 302 0.32 -16.42 14.08
N LEU A 303 0.94 -17.40 13.40
CA LEU A 303 0.22 -18.45 12.67
C LEU A 303 -0.51 -19.44 13.57
N ASN A 304 -0.07 -19.59 14.81
CA ASN A 304 -0.72 -20.42 15.83
C ASN A 304 -2.04 -19.80 16.34
N GLU A 305 -2.28 -18.51 16.09
CA GLU A 305 -3.52 -17.84 16.45
C GLU A 305 -4.60 -18.28 15.45
N ASP A 306 -5.59 -19.05 15.91
CA ASP A 306 -6.70 -19.53 15.09
C ASP A 306 -7.71 -18.40 14.83
N THR A 307 -7.46 -17.65 13.77
CA THR A 307 -8.28 -16.53 13.31
C THR A 307 -8.76 -16.79 11.89
N LYS A 308 -9.84 -16.13 11.48
CA LYS A 308 -10.31 -16.27 10.09
C LYS A 308 -9.25 -15.81 9.08
N LEU A 309 -8.49 -14.76 9.39
CA LEU A 309 -7.45 -14.22 8.52
C LEU A 309 -6.21 -15.11 8.43
N SER A 310 -5.79 -15.74 9.53
CA SER A 310 -4.69 -16.72 9.50
C SER A 310 -5.10 -17.99 8.73
N ASN A 311 -6.35 -18.44 8.84
CA ASN A 311 -6.86 -19.55 8.05
C ASN A 311 -6.89 -19.22 6.55
N VAL A 312 -7.38 -18.04 6.15
CA VAL A 312 -7.34 -17.58 4.75
C VAL A 312 -5.90 -17.54 4.22
N TYR A 313 -4.94 -17.07 5.02
CA TYR A 313 -3.53 -17.07 4.65
C TYR A 313 -3.01 -18.49 4.35
N ILE A 314 -3.31 -19.44 5.24
CA ILE A 314 -2.89 -20.84 5.10
C ILE A 314 -3.50 -21.46 3.84
N GLU A 315 -4.77 -21.21 3.56
CA GLU A 315 -5.47 -21.71 2.38
C GLU A 315 -4.93 -21.13 1.07
N GLN A 316 -4.52 -19.87 1.07
CA GLN A 316 -3.94 -19.19 -0.09
C GLN A 316 -2.46 -19.53 -0.34
N SER A 317 -1.78 -20.12 0.65
CA SER A 317 -0.35 -20.44 0.56
C SER A 317 -0.10 -21.51 -0.51
N LYS A 318 0.83 -21.26 -1.43
CA LYS A 318 1.12 -22.15 -2.56
C LYS A 318 2.50 -22.79 -2.45
N ASN A 319 3.47 -22.09 -1.87
CA ASN A 319 4.83 -22.59 -1.75
C ASN A 319 4.88 -23.81 -0.83
N ARG A 320 5.57 -24.88 -1.26
CA ARG A 320 5.63 -26.14 -0.49
C ARG A 320 6.32 -25.99 0.87
N LEU A 321 7.35 -25.14 0.97
CA LEU A 321 8.05 -24.88 2.23
C LEU A 321 7.15 -24.08 3.18
N VAL A 322 6.44 -23.08 2.65
CA VAL A 322 5.47 -22.29 3.40
C VAL A 322 4.36 -23.20 3.93
N GLN A 323 3.79 -24.06 3.07
CA GLN A 323 2.77 -25.04 3.46
C GLN A 323 3.26 -26.02 4.53
N LEU A 324 4.49 -26.55 4.40
CA LEU A 324 5.08 -27.41 5.41
C LEU A 324 5.16 -26.68 6.75
N CYS A 325 5.73 -25.47 6.76
CA CYS A 325 5.89 -24.69 7.99
C CYS A 325 4.55 -24.33 8.62
N ASN A 326 3.55 -23.93 7.82
CA ASN A 326 2.18 -23.70 8.28
C ASN A 326 1.56 -24.98 8.90
N SER A 327 1.75 -26.15 8.28
CA SER A 327 1.25 -27.42 8.80
C SER A 327 1.87 -27.77 10.15
N VAL A 328 3.19 -27.63 10.29
CA VAL A 328 3.89 -27.95 11.55
C VAL A 328 3.47 -27.00 12.67
N ILE A 329 3.35 -25.70 12.41
CA ILE A 329 2.93 -24.72 13.42
C ILE A 329 1.47 -24.94 13.85
N GLY A 330 0.60 -25.34 12.90
CA GLY A 330 -0.81 -25.56 13.16
C GLY A 330 -1.17 -26.96 13.66
N ASP A 331 -0.18 -27.79 14.01
CA ASP A 331 -0.35 -29.20 14.39
C ASP A 331 -1.18 -30.02 13.37
N LYS A 332 -1.02 -29.72 12.07
CA LYS A 332 -1.70 -30.40 10.95
C LYS A 332 -0.79 -31.43 10.30
N GLU A 333 -1.39 -32.34 9.53
CA GLU A 333 -0.63 -33.34 8.77
C GLU A 333 0.35 -32.66 7.79
N THR A 334 1.61 -33.08 7.85
CA THR A 334 2.69 -32.55 7.02
C THR A 334 2.72 -33.25 5.67
N LYS A 335 2.67 -32.48 4.58
CA LYS A 335 2.94 -33.02 3.24
C LYS A 335 4.44 -33.18 3.03
N GLN A 336 4.86 -34.31 2.46
CA GLN A 336 6.25 -34.48 2.08
C GLN A 336 6.64 -33.57 0.92
N ILE A 337 7.85 -33.02 0.99
CA ILE A 337 8.39 -32.13 -0.06
C ILE A 337 9.13 -32.93 -1.13
N PHE A 338 9.80 -34.00 -0.72
CA PHE A 338 10.59 -34.88 -1.58
C PHE A 338 9.78 -36.13 -1.98
N ASN A 339 10.12 -36.72 -3.13
CA ASN A 339 9.59 -38.03 -3.47
C ASN A 339 10.35 -39.09 -2.63
N GLU A 340 9.66 -39.69 -1.65
CA GLU A 340 10.17 -40.75 -0.80
C GLU A 340 9.53 -42.12 -1.06
N GLU A 341 8.88 -42.32 -2.22
CA GLU A 341 8.24 -43.61 -2.58
C GLU A 341 9.24 -44.78 -2.61
N TRP A 342 10.50 -44.47 -2.90
CA TRP A 342 11.60 -45.44 -2.98
C TRP A 342 12.32 -45.66 -1.64
N LEU A 343 11.99 -44.91 -0.59
CA LEU A 343 12.61 -44.99 0.74
C LEU A 343 11.81 -45.89 1.68
N LYS A 344 12.50 -46.76 2.41
CA LYS A 344 11.88 -47.51 3.51
C LYS A 344 11.46 -46.56 4.63
N ALA A 345 10.39 -46.91 5.36
CA ALA A 345 9.81 -46.08 6.41
C ALA A 345 10.82 -45.58 7.47
N GLU A 346 11.84 -46.39 7.78
CA GLU A 346 12.90 -46.07 8.75
C GLU A 346 13.88 -44.96 8.29
N TYR A 347 13.98 -44.71 6.99
CA TYR A 347 14.84 -43.66 6.41
C TYR A 347 14.06 -42.42 5.97
N LYS A 348 12.73 -42.41 6.17
CA LYS A 348 11.91 -41.25 5.85
C LYS A 348 12.26 -40.09 6.76
N LEU A 349 12.35 -38.90 6.18
CA LEU A 349 12.73 -37.70 6.91
C LEU A 349 11.52 -37.18 7.69
N ASP A 350 11.71 -36.97 8.99
CA ASP A 350 10.75 -36.24 9.80
C ASP A 350 10.96 -34.74 9.59
N LEU A 351 10.23 -34.17 8.65
CA LEU A 351 10.32 -32.77 8.27
C LEU A 351 9.93 -31.82 9.41
N SER A 352 9.17 -32.28 10.40
CA SER A 352 8.78 -31.46 11.56
C SER A 352 9.99 -31.03 12.39
N LYS A 353 11.06 -31.84 12.40
CA LYS A 353 12.30 -31.55 13.16
C LYS A 353 13.11 -30.39 12.59
N PHE A 354 12.84 -29.97 11.36
CA PHE A 354 13.52 -28.82 10.74
C PHE A 354 12.87 -27.48 11.10
N ILE A 355 11.75 -27.50 11.82
CA ILE A 355 10.99 -26.31 12.21
C ILE A 355 10.97 -26.23 13.73
N ASP A 356 11.62 -25.20 14.27
CA ASP A 356 11.65 -24.94 15.71
C ASP A 356 10.58 -23.91 16.08
N SER A 357 9.46 -24.41 16.62
CA SER A 357 8.33 -23.57 17.06
C SER A 357 8.69 -22.63 18.22
N ASP A 358 9.67 -22.98 19.06
CA ASP A 358 10.08 -22.15 20.18
C ASP A 358 10.96 -21.00 19.73
N GLU A 359 11.84 -21.20 18.75
CA GLU A 359 12.57 -20.12 18.10
C GLU A 359 11.64 -19.18 17.32
N ILE A 360 10.62 -19.71 16.63
CA ILE A 360 9.61 -18.89 15.94
C ILE A 360 8.90 -17.93 16.90
N ARG A 361 8.55 -18.39 18.11
CA ARG A 361 7.91 -17.54 19.13
C ARG A 361 8.82 -16.39 19.61
N LYS A 362 10.14 -16.59 19.59
CA LYS A 362 11.14 -15.58 19.99
C LYS A 362 11.40 -14.52 18.92
N LEU A 363 10.97 -14.76 17.67
CA LEU A 363 11.21 -13.83 16.57
C LEU A 363 10.67 -12.42 16.87
N ALA A 364 11.43 -11.42 16.42
CA ALA A 364 10.97 -10.04 16.44
C ALA A 364 9.86 -9.82 15.40
N ASP A 365 8.97 -8.87 15.69
CA ASP A 365 7.86 -8.49 14.79
C ASP A 365 8.32 -7.75 13.53
N VAL A 366 9.53 -7.19 13.57
CA VAL A 366 10.20 -6.48 12.49
C VAL A 366 11.43 -7.29 12.12
N ILE A 367 11.63 -7.50 10.82
CA ILE A 367 12.79 -8.23 10.28
C ILE A 367 14.04 -7.38 10.49
N SER A 368 15.07 -7.97 11.08
CA SER A 368 16.37 -7.31 11.29
C SER A 368 17.24 -7.37 10.04
N SER A 369 18.24 -6.48 9.92
CA SER A 369 19.22 -6.59 8.84
C SER A 369 20.05 -7.87 8.94
N ASP A 370 20.31 -8.37 10.16
CA ASP A 370 21.11 -9.56 10.39
C ASP A 370 20.43 -10.83 9.82
N GLU A 371 19.10 -10.88 9.85
CA GLU A 371 18.30 -11.94 9.20
C GLU A 371 18.48 -11.98 7.68
N ILE A 372 18.72 -10.82 7.05
CA ILE A 372 18.96 -10.72 5.61
C ILE A 372 20.40 -11.16 5.29
N TYR A 373 21.38 -10.65 6.03
CA TYR A 373 22.79 -10.99 5.77
C TYR A 373 23.11 -12.48 5.98
N LEU A 374 22.37 -13.17 6.84
CA LEU A 374 22.46 -14.64 6.98
C LEU A 374 22.14 -15.39 5.68
N ALA A 375 21.34 -14.81 4.77
CA ALA A 375 21.02 -15.40 3.46
C ALA A 375 22.13 -15.19 2.41
N GLU A 376 22.94 -14.14 2.56
CA GLU A 376 24.14 -13.91 1.74
C GLU A 376 25.30 -14.72 2.33
N TYR A 377 25.50 -15.96 1.84
CA TYR A 377 26.56 -16.95 2.15
C TYR A 377 27.94 -16.37 2.59
N SER A 378 28.02 -15.78 3.76
CA SER A 378 29.24 -15.17 4.33
C SER A 378 29.67 -15.85 5.63
N LEU A 379 28.83 -16.74 6.16
CA LEU A 379 29.07 -17.51 7.39
C LEU A 379 29.37 -18.99 7.13
N MET A 380 29.56 -19.40 5.87
CA MET A 380 30.00 -20.76 5.48
C MET A 380 31.46 -20.81 5.01
N THR A 381 32.32 -19.97 5.58
CA THR A 381 33.79 -20.07 5.54
C THR A 381 34.32 -19.87 6.94
#